data_AF-A0A149U8Z0-F1
#
_entry.id   AF-A0A149U8Z0-F1
#
_cell.length_a   1.000
_cell.length_b   1.000
_cell.length_c   1.000
_cell.angle_alpha   90.00
_cell.angle_beta   90.00
_cell.angle_gamma   90.00
#
_symmetry.space_group_name_H-M   'P 1'
#
loop_
_entity.id
_entity.type
_entity.pdbx_description
1 polymer ?
#
loop_
_entity_poly.entity_id
_entity_poly.type
_entity_poly.pdbx_seq_one_letter_code
_entity_poly.pdbx_strand_id
1 'polypeptide(L)'
;ALSENLAHLLENTVDGRITRFVWLRQFEVGANSAAANRLMDRLEYLHKFDLPADLLDGVPAHRVTRLRRQGERYYADGMRDLPEGRRLAILSVCTMEWRSSLADVIVETHDRIVGRLYRVSERLCSTKIADEKAAVRDTLKSFAEIGGALLGAQDDGASLDGIITTGPGWERFRTHVATASALTNVLAADPLSRVLDGYHRFRLYAPRMLRLLDMQAAPIAKPLLTAIALLQSGIKSDPPMDFLRPNSKWHRHLRAAPAGDYRLWEIAVLFHIRDAFRAGDIWLAKSRRYGDLKQILVPPQAIEQTARFAVPLQPGEWLAERRARLDTQLKALGRAARTGTIPGGIIENGKLHIDKLKADTPEGTEDLVLDLYQQLPSTRITDLLLEVDERTGFSEAFTHLRTGVPCRDHIGLMNVLLA
;
A
#
# COMPACT_ATOMS: atom_id res chain seq x y z
N ALA A 1 -13.21 -41.17 7.57
CA ALA A 1 -13.11 -39.90 8.33
C ALA A 1 -12.74 -38.70 7.46
N LEU A 2 -11.47 -38.44 7.11
CA LEU A 2 -11.10 -37.22 6.36
C LEU A 2 -11.65 -37.19 4.92
N SER A 3 -11.59 -38.33 4.22
CA SER A 3 -12.17 -38.48 2.87
C SER A 3 -13.68 -38.25 2.84
N GLU A 4 -14.40 -38.81 3.80
CA GLU A 4 -15.85 -38.61 3.99
C GLU A 4 -16.17 -37.15 4.33
N ASN A 5 -15.41 -36.52 5.24
CA ASN A 5 -15.58 -35.11 5.58
C ASN A 5 -15.44 -34.21 4.33
N LEU A 6 -14.42 -34.48 3.50
CA LEU A 6 -14.23 -33.75 2.24
C LEU A 6 -15.39 -34.00 1.28
N ALA A 7 -15.87 -35.23 1.15
CA ALA A 7 -17.02 -35.55 0.30
C ALA A 7 -18.30 -34.80 0.75
N HIS A 8 -18.52 -34.67 2.06
CA HIS A 8 -19.65 -33.91 2.61
C HIS A 8 -19.66 -32.43 2.25
N LEU A 9 -18.54 -31.85 1.76
CA LEU A 9 -18.54 -30.51 1.19
C LEU A 9 -19.50 -30.38 -0.01
N LEU A 10 -19.73 -31.48 -0.73
CA LEU A 10 -20.57 -31.55 -1.93
C LEU A 10 -22.04 -31.82 -1.61
N GLU A 11 -22.36 -32.21 -0.38
CA GLU A 11 -23.71 -32.62 0.05
C GLU A 11 -24.32 -31.59 0.99
N ASN A 12 -23.56 -31.16 2.00
CA ASN A 12 -24.05 -30.24 3.01
C ASN A 12 -24.25 -28.85 2.42
N THR A 13 -25.40 -28.25 2.72
CA THR A 13 -25.73 -26.90 2.26
C THR A 13 -25.60 -25.86 3.37
N VAL A 14 -25.37 -24.62 2.99
CA VAL A 14 -25.50 -23.42 3.82
C VAL A 14 -26.87 -22.81 3.53
N ASP A 15 -27.66 -22.63 4.57
CA ASP A 15 -29.02 -22.05 4.52
C ASP A 15 -29.97 -22.74 3.51
N GLY A 16 -29.72 -24.02 3.20
CA GLY A 16 -30.52 -24.79 2.23
C GLY A 16 -30.32 -24.40 0.76
N ARG A 17 -29.37 -23.50 0.44
CA ARG A 17 -29.28 -22.88 -0.89
C ARG A 17 -28.05 -23.30 -1.69
N ILE A 18 -26.88 -23.27 -1.08
CA ILE A 18 -25.61 -23.55 -1.76
C ILE A 18 -24.83 -24.61 -0.98
N THR A 19 -24.11 -25.48 -1.67
CA THR A 19 -23.25 -26.47 -1.00
C THR A 19 -22.08 -25.79 -0.28
N ARG A 20 -21.55 -26.44 0.77
CA ARG A 20 -20.38 -25.95 1.51
C ARG A 20 -19.20 -25.72 0.58
N PHE A 21 -19.00 -26.58 -0.42
CA PHE A 21 -17.99 -26.40 -1.46
C PHE A 21 -18.12 -25.07 -2.21
N VAL A 22 -19.32 -24.74 -2.69
CA VAL A 22 -19.57 -23.48 -3.41
C VAL A 22 -19.44 -22.27 -2.49
N TRP A 23 -19.96 -22.36 -1.26
CA TRP A 23 -19.87 -21.30 -0.26
C TRP A 23 -18.42 -20.95 0.13
N LEU A 24 -17.56 -21.97 0.24
CA LEU A 24 -16.13 -21.81 0.55
C LEU A 24 -15.33 -21.18 -0.58
N ARG A 25 -15.76 -21.36 -1.83
CA ARG A 25 -15.16 -20.72 -3.00
C ARG A 25 -15.54 -19.24 -3.12
N GLN A 26 -16.73 -18.86 -2.64
CA GLN A 26 -17.28 -17.52 -2.81
C GLN A 26 -16.86 -16.59 -1.69
N PHE A 27 -15.75 -15.88 -1.90
CA PHE A 27 -15.29 -14.83 -1.00
C PHE A 27 -14.59 -13.70 -1.77
N GLU A 28 -14.73 -12.48 -1.24
CA GLU A 28 -14.11 -11.27 -1.77
C GLU A 28 -13.63 -10.41 -0.60
N VAL A 29 -12.76 -9.45 -0.91
CA VAL A 29 -12.23 -8.49 0.08
C VAL A 29 -13.37 -7.64 0.65
N GLY A 30 -13.63 -7.86 1.94
CA GLY A 30 -14.63 -7.13 2.70
C GLY A 30 -14.21 -5.69 3.00
N ALA A 31 -15.16 -4.89 3.50
CA ALA A 31 -14.87 -3.49 3.89
C ALA A 31 -15.49 -3.09 5.24
N ASN A 32 -16.04 -4.03 5.99
CA ASN A 32 -16.67 -3.80 7.29
C ASN A 32 -16.53 -5.05 8.20
N SER A 33 -16.85 -4.89 9.48
CA SER A 33 -16.71 -5.95 10.49
C SER A 33 -17.58 -7.17 10.20
N ALA A 34 -18.75 -7.00 9.57
CA ALA A 34 -19.62 -8.12 9.19
C ALA A 34 -19.02 -8.96 8.04
N ALA A 35 -18.41 -8.32 7.05
CA ALA A 35 -17.68 -9.00 5.99
C ALA A 35 -16.46 -9.75 6.54
N ALA A 36 -15.70 -9.12 7.45
CA ALA A 36 -14.59 -9.78 8.13
C ALA A 36 -15.03 -11.05 8.88
N ASN A 37 -16.14 -10.97 9.63
CA ASN A 37 -16.70 -12.14 10.33
C ASN A 37 -17.15 -13.26 9.38
N ARG A 38 -17.82 -12.93 8.28
CA ARG A 38 -18.20 -13.92 7.25
C ARG A 38 -17.00 -14.62 6.61
N LEU A 39 -15.87 -13.94 6.46
CA LEU A 39 -14.62 -14.55 5.98
C LEU A 39 -14.03 -15.49 7.05
N MET A 40 -14.03 -15.08 8.31
CA MET A 40 -13.58 -15.90 9.43
C MET A 40 -14.45 -17.14 9.65
N ASP A 41 -15.77 -17.07 9.41
CA ASP A 41 -16.67 -18.23 9.46
C ASP A 41 -16.23 -19.32 8.47
N ARG A 42 -15.79 -18.92 7.27
CA ARG A 42 -15.28 -19.84 6.25
C ARG A 42 -13.93 -20.41 6.65
N LEU A 43 -13.02 -19.57 7.13
CA LEU A 43 -11.69 -20.01 7.55
C LEU A 43 -11.77 -21.00 8.72
N GLU A 44 -12.60 -20.71 9.73
CA GLU A 44 -12.87 -21.64 10.85
C GLU A 44 -13.48 -22.95 10.38
N TYR A 45 -14.42 -22.89 9.44
CA TYR A 45 -15.00 -24.10 8.87
C TYR A 45 -13.93 -24.95 8.17
N LEU A 46 -13.04 -24.32 7.40
CA LEU A 46 -11.92 -25.01 6.77
C LEU A 46 -10.92 -25.56 7.80
N HIS A 47 -10.68 -24.91 8.93
CA HIS A 47 -9.79 -25.43 9.97
C HIS A 47 -10.26 -26.74 10.60
N LYS A 48 -11.52 -27.12 10.44
CA LYS A 48 -12.05 -28.41 10.91
C LYS A 48 -11.51 -29.63 10.14
N PHE A 49 -10.94 -29.44 8.96
CA PHE A 49 -10.37 -30.53 8.19
C PHE A 49 -8.90 -30.72 8.59
N ASP A 50 -8.56 -31.87 9.15
CA ASP A 50 -7.19 -32.16 9.56
C ASP A 50 -6.35 -32.63 8.37
N LEU A 51 -5.96 -31.68 7.52
CA LEU A 51 -5.11 -31.93 6.35
C LEU A 51 -3.64 -31.74 6.75
N PRO A 52 -2.76 -32.72 6.46
CA PRO A 52 -1.32 -32.60 6.71
C PRO A 52 -0.75 -31.34 6.04
N ALA A 53 0.17 -30.66 6.74
CA ALA A 53 0.76 -29.42 6.24
C ALA A 53 1.62 -29.63 4.99
N ASP A 54 2.21 -30.83 4.89
CA ASP A 54 3.09 -31.37 3.87
C ASP A 54 2.34 -32.14 2.77
N LEU A 55 1.00 -32.10 2.75
CA LEU A 55 0.19 -32.86 1.78
C LEU A 55 0.54 -32.56 0.31
N LEU A 56 1.08 -31.36 0.04
CA LEU A 56 1.46 -30.92 -1.31
C LEU A 56 2.97 -31.03 -1.57
N ASP A 57 3.74 -31.55 -0.63
CA ASP A 57 5.19 -31.68 -0.78
C ASP A 57 5.51 -32.64 -1.94
N GLY A 58 6.46 -32.25 -2.78
CA GLY A 58 6.80 -32.98 -4.00
C GLY A 58 5.81 -32.83 -5.15
N VAL A 59 4.65 -32.18 -4.95
CA VAL A 59 3.71 -31.88 -6.04
C VAL A 59 4.12 -30.59 -6.73
N PRO A 60 4.40 -30.58 -8.06
CA PRO A 60 4.76 -29.36 -8.75
C PRO A 60 3.68 -28.27 -8.64
N ALA A 61 4.07 -27.03 -8.35
CA ALA A 61 3.15 -25.91 -8.12
C ALA A 61 2.13 -25.68 -9.26
N HIS A 62 2.51 -25.95 -10.51
CA HIS A 62 1.61 -25.86 -11.66
C HIS A 62 0.50 -26.92 -11.63
N ARG A 63 0.75 -28.12 -11.05
CA ARG A 63 -0.26 -29.18 -10.87
C ARG A 63 -1.25 -28.80 -9.78
N VAL A 64 -0.75 -28.29 -8.65
CA VAL A 64 -1.59 -27.73 -7.56
C VAL A 64 -2.52 -26.64 -8.12
N THR A 65 -1.94 -25.68 -8.85
CA THR A 65 -2.72 -24.59 -9.49
C THR A 65 -3.78 -25.12 -10.45
N ARG A 66 -3.47 -26.17 -11.23
CA ARG A 66 -4.43 -26.79 -12.15
C ARG A 66 -5.58 -27.47 -11.41
N LEU A 67 -5.31 -28.20 -10.32
CA LEU A 67 -6.35 -28.85 -9.51
C LEU A 67 -7.25 -27.83 -8.82
N ARG A 68 -6.68 -26.76 -8.24
CA ARG A 68 -7.44 -25.64 -7.68
C ARG A 68 -8.39 -25.05 -8.74
N ARG A 69 -7.87 -24.72 -9.92
CA ARG A 69 -8.67 -24.18 -11.04
C ARG A 69 -9.78 -25.12 -11.49
N GLN A 70 -9.60 -26.44 -11.40
CA GLN A 70 -10.66 -27.40 -11.70
C GLN A 70 -11.78 -27.32 -10.65
N GLY A 71 -11.45 -27.33 -9.35
CA GLY A 71 -12.44 -27.16 -8.30
C GLY A 71 -13.17 -25.82 -8.36
N GLU A 72 -12.51 -24.77 -8.87
CA GLU A 72 -13.16 -23.47 -9.09
C GLU A 72 -14.16 -23.45 -10.25
N ARG A 73 -14.08 -24.40 -11.18
CA ARG A 73 -14.99 -24.51 -12.33
C ARG A 73 -16.16 -25.44 -12.06
N TYR A 74 -15.96 -26.53 -11.34
CA TYR A 74 -17.03 -27.49 -11.09
C TYR A 74 -18.07 -26.96 -10.09
N TYR A 75 -19.31 -27.38 -10.28
CA TYR A 75 -20.35 -27.37 -9.24
C TYR A 75 -20.38 -28.73 -8.52
N ALA A 76 -21.19 -28.85 -7.47
CA ALA A 76 -21.14 -30.02 -6.60
C ALA A 76 -21.60 -31.32 -7.28
N ASP A 77 -22.54 -31.23 -8.22
CA ASP A 77 -22.96 -32.29 -9.12
C ASP A 77 -21.81 -32.78 -10.00
N GLY A 78 -21.18 -31.87 -10.76
CA GLY A 78 -20.05 -32.22 -11.63
C GLY A 78 -18.83 -32.74 -10.86
N MET A 79 -18.64 -32.33 -9.60
CA MET A 79 -17.64 -32.91 -8.71
C MET A 79 -17.99 -34.33 -8.28
N ARG A 80 -19.27 -34.65 -8.04
CA ARG A 80 -19.73 -35.98 -7.61
C ARG A 80 -19.53 -37.03 -8.69
N ASP A 81 -19.66 -36.65 -9.96
CA ASP A 81 -19.49 -37.55 -11.12
C ASP A 81 -18.03 -37.95 -11.39
N LEU A 82 -17.06 -37.29 -10.76
CA LEU A 82 -15.64 -37.61 -10.93
C LEU A 82 -15.26 -38.91 -10.18
N PRO A 83 -14.28 -39.68 -10.72
CA PRO A 83 -13.67 -40.79 -9.98
C PRO A 83 -13.18 -40.34 -8.61
N GLU A 84 -13.38 -41.17 -7.60
CA GLU A 84 -13.17 -40.83 -6.18
C GLU A 84 -11.78 -40.24 -5.91
N GLY A 85 -10.71 -40.88 -6.39
CA GLY A 85 -9.34 -40.39 -6.19
C GLY A 85 -9.12 -39.00 -6.78
N ARG A 86 -9.70 -38.71 -7.95
CA ARG A 86 -9.61 -37.39 -8.58
C ARG A 86 -10.44 -36.35 -7.83
N ARG A 87 -11.65 -36.73 -7.41
CA ARG A 87 -12.55 -35.89 -6.60
C ARG A 87 -11.87 -35.47 -5.29
N LEU A 88 -11.32 -36.43 -4.55
CA LEU A 88 -10.63 -36.19 -3.29
C LEU A 88 -9.35 -35.36 -3.47
N ALA A 89 -8.58 -35.58 -4.54
CA ALA A 89 -7.41 -34.76 -4.85
C ALA A 89 -7.77 -33.28 -5.07
N ILE A 90 -8.82 -33.02 -5.86
CA ILE A 90 -9.30 -31.64 -6.09
C ILE A 90 -9.81 -31.02 -4.79
N LEU A 91 -10.64 -31.74 -4.02
CA LEU A 91 -11.21 -31.23 -2.76
C LEU A 91 -10.12 -30.92 -1.74
N SER A 92 -9.10 -31.77 -1.62
CA SER A 92 -7.98 -31.57 -0.69
C SER A 92 -7.16 -30.33 -1.07
N VAL A 93 -6.80 -30.20 -2.36
CA VAL A 93 -6.09 -29.03 -2.88
C VAL A 93 -6.91 -27.75 -2.68
N CYS A 94 -8.19 -27.74 -3.04
CA CYS A 94 -9.06 -26.58 -2.84
C CYS A 94 -9.16 -26.19 -1.36
N THR A 95 -9.32 -27.16 -0.46
CA THR A 95 -9.41 -26.90 0.97
C THR A 95 -8.14 -26.22 1.51
N MET A 96 -6.95 -26.69 1.12
CA MET A 96 -5.69 -26.05 1.52
C MET A 96 -5.53 -24.66 0.91
N GLU A 97 -5.74 -24.53 -0.40
CA GLU A 97 -5.54 -23.28 -1.14
C GLU A 97 -6.53 -22.19 -0.71
N TRP A 98 -7.78 -22.56 -0.42
CA TRP A 98 -8.80 -21.62 0.07
C TRP A 98 -8.53 -21.18 1.50
N ARG A 99 -7.91 -21.99 2.36
CA ARG A 99 -7.46 -21.51 3.69
C ARG A 99 -6.47 -20.37 3.56
N SER A 100 -5.42 -20.58 2.76
CA SER A 100 -4.40 -19.56 2.50
C SER A 100 -5.01 -18.31 1.86
N SER A 101 -5.87 -18.50 0.86
CA SER A 101 -6.54 -17.39 0.18
C SER A 101 -7.49 -16.60 1.09
N LEU A 102 -8.25 -17.29 1.95
CA LEU A 102 -9.14 -16.63 2.92
C LEU A 102 -8.35 -15.85 3.97
N ALA A 103 -7.24 -16.40 4.46
CA ALA A 103 -6.37 -15.69 5.39
C ALA A 103 -5.83 -14.39 4.76
N ASP A 104 -5.41 -14.44 3.48
CA ASP A 104 -4.98 -13.26 2.72
C ASP A 104 -6.09 -12.22 2.59
N VAL A 105 -7.30 -12.66 2.25
CA VAL A 105 -8.47 -11.79 2.10
C VAL A 105 -8.91 -11.19 3.44
N ILE A 106 -8.72 -11.89 4.57
CA ILE A 106 -8.97 -11.34 5.91
C ILE A 106 -7.98 -10.22 6.22
N VAL A 107 -6.68 -10.40 5.93
CA VAL A 107 -5.65 -9.35 6.10
C VAL A 107 -5.99 -8.13 5.24
N GLU A 108 -6.37 -8.34 3.97
CA GLU A 108 -6.75 -7.24 3.08
C GLU A 108 -8.06 -6.54 3.52
N THR A 109 -9.01 -7.30 4.06
CA THR A 109 -10.23 -6.74 4.66
C THR A 109 -9.90 -5.86 5.86
N HIS A 110 -8.99 -6.30 6.72
CA HIS A 110 -8.50 -5.50 7.85
C HIS A 110 -7.82 -4.22 7.38
N ASP A 111 -6.92 -4.32 6.40
CA ASP A 111 -6.28 -3.17 5.74
C ASP A 111 -7.30 -2.14 5.23
N ARG A 112 -8.35 -2.62 4.55
CA ARG A 112 -9.42 -1.76 4.01
C ARG A 112 -10.24 -1.08 5.10
N ILE A 113 -10.52 -1.77 6.21
CA ILE A 113 -11.25 -1.21 7.36
C ILE A 113 -10.43 -0.11 8.03
N VAL A 114 -9.16 -0.37 8.33
CA VAL A 114 -8.23 0.60 8.93
C VAL A 114 -8.05 1.82 8.01
N GLY A 115 -7.76 1.59 6.73
CA GLY A 115 -7.57 2.67 5.76
C GLY A 115 -8.84 3.49 5.50
N ARG A 116 -10.03 2.89 5.63
CA ARG A 116 -11.31 3.64 5.58
C ARG A 116 -11.49 4.51 6.81
N LEU A 117 -11.24 3.98 8.01
CA LEU A 117 -11.34 4.75 9.25
C LEU A 117 -10.42 5.98 9.20
N TYR A 118 -9.15 5.78 8.85
CA TYR A 118 -8.20 6.90 8.77
C TYR A 118 -8.63 7.97 7.77
N ARG A 119 -9.10 7.57 6.57
CA ARG A 119 -9.61 8.53 5.56
C ARG A 119 -10.85 9.28 6.03
N VAL A 120 -11.73 8.64 6.80
CA VAL A 120 -12.90 9.34 7.39
C VAL A 120 -12.42 10.35 8.43
N SER A 121 -11.49 9.97 9.31
CA SER A 121 -10.89 10.88 10.29
C SER A 121 -10.18 12.07 9.63
N GLU A 122 -9.42 11.81 8.56
CA GLU A 122 -8.72 12.83 7.76
C GLU A 122 -9.72 13.79 7.10
N ARG A 123 -10.77 13.26 6.47
CA ARG A 123 -11.83 14.08 5.88
C ARG A 123 -12.49 14.98 6.92
N LEU A 124 -12.88 14.44 8.08
CA LEU A 124 -13.49 15.24 9.15
C LEU A 124 -12.58 16.37 9.64
N CYS A 125 -11.28 16.10 9.83
CA CYS A 125 -10.31 17.15 10.15
C CYS A 125 -10.22 18.19 9.03
N SER A 126 -10.11 17.76 7.77
CA SER A 126 -10.01 18.67 6.62
C SER A 126 -11.25 19.55 6.44
N THR A 127 -12.45 18.99 6.63
CA THR A 127 -13.72 19.73 6.60
C THR A 127 -13.76 20.77 7.69
N LYS A 128 -13.41 20.40 8.94
CA LYS A 128 -13.36 21.37 10.05
C LYS A 128 -12.37 22.52 9.78
N ILE A 129 -11.22 22.22 9.20
CA ILE A 129 -10.25 23.25 8.81
C ILE A 129 -10.81 24.16 7.69
N ALA A 130 -11.54 23.58 6.74
CA ALA A 130 -12.16 24.33 5.65
C ALA A 130 -13.27 25.27 6.17
N ASP A 131 -14.11 24.78 7.11
CA ASP A 131 -15.20 25.56 7.71
C ASP A 131 -14.66 26.78 8.48
N GLU A 132 -13.52 26.64 9.14
CA GLU A 132 -12.88 27.72 9.92
C GLU A 132 -12.00 28.66 9.06
N LYS A 133 -11.88 28.42 7.75
CA LYS A 133 -10.95 29.18 6.88
C LYS A 133 -11.22 30.68 6.88
N ALA A 134 -12.49 31.09 6.90
CA ALA A 134 -12.87 32.49 6.98
C ALA A 134 -12.45 33.10 8.33
N ALA A 135 -12.74 32.42 9.44
CA ALA A 135 -12.36 32.85 10.77
C ALA A 135 -10.83 32.97 10.94
N VAL A 136 -10.04 32.05 10.35
CA VAL A 136 -8.57 32.15 10.30
C VAL A 136 -8.13 33.41 9.57
N ARG A 137 -8.64 33.63 8.35
CA ARG A 137 -8.29 34.81 7.54
C ARG A 137 -8.63 36.10 8.29
N ASP A 138 -9.84 36.19 8.84
CA ASP A 138 -10.33 37.40 9.49
C ASP A 138 -9.55 37.67 10.79
N THR A 139 -9.19 36.62 11.54
CA THR A 139 -8.33 36.73 12.73
C THR A 139 -6.92 37.20 12.36
N LEU A 140 -6.29 36.63 11.33
CA LEU A 140 -4.97 37.06 10.85
C LEU A 140 -4.99 38.51 10.36
N LYS A 141 -6.07 38.92 9.68
CA LYS A 141 -6.26 40.31 9.26
C LYS A 141 -6.35 41.25 10.45
N SER A 142 -7.14 40.93 11.47
CA SER A 142 -7.21 41.72 12.70
C SER A 142 -5.84 41.85 13.39
N PHE A 143 -5.03 40.79 13.45
CA PHE A 143 -3.68 40.90 14.01
C PHE A 143 -2.75 41.76 13.16
N ALA A 144 -2.85 41.70 11.83
CA ALA A 144 -2.07 42.56 10.94
C ALA A 144 -2.45 44.04 11.09
N GLU A 145 -3.75 44.33 11.22
CA GLU A 145 -4.26 45.70 11.47
C GLU A 145 -3.76 46.24 12.82
N ILE A 146 -3.87 45.45 13.89
CA ILE A 146 -3.39 45.83 15.23
C ILE A 146 -1.86 45.98 15.25
N GLY A 147 -1.13 45.04 14.64
CA GLY A 147 0.32 45.08 14.54
C GLY A 147 0.81 46.28 13.73
N GLY A 148 0.15 46.60 12.60
CA GLY A 148 0.46 47.76 11.78
C GLY A 148 0.22 49.07 12.53
N ALA A 149 -0.88 49.18 13.30
CA ALA A 149 -1.15 50.36 14.13
C ALA A 149 -0.06 50.54 15.20
N LEU A 150 0.33 49.46 15.89
CA LEU A 150 1.38 49.50 16.91
C LEU A 150 2.75 49.92 16.34
N LEU A 151 3.12 49.38 15.17
CA LEU A 151 4.34 49.78 14.47
C LEU A 151 4.32 51.24 14.06
N GLY A 152 3.18 51.74 13.54
CA GLY A 152 3.01 53.15 13.20
C GLY A 152 3.18 54.09 14.40
N ALA A 153 2.56 53.80 15.55
CA ALA A 153 2.80 54.60 16.76
C ALA A 153 4.24 54.54 17.23
N GLN A 154 4.91 53.40 17.10
CA GLN A 154 6.31 53.27 17.49
C GLN A 154 7.20 54.16 16.62
N ASP A 155 6.97 54.18 15.31
CA ASP A 155 7.72 55.00 14.35
C ASP A 155 7.45 56.50 14.57
N ASP A 156 6.22 56.88 14.93
CA ASP A 156 5.80 58.27 15.20
C ASP A 156 6.10 58.74 16.64
N GLY A 157 6.65 57.88 17.50
CA GLY A 157 6.92 58.18 18.92
C GLY A 157 5.66 58.39 19.77
N ALA A 158 4.51 57.88 19.33
CA ALA A 158 3.22 57.99 19.99
C ALA A 158 3.01 56.92 21.09
N SER A 159 2.07 57.18 22.01
CA SER A 159 1.76 56.25 23.11
C SER A 159 1.09 54.96 22.60
N LEU A 160 1.76 53.82 22.81
CA LEU A 160 1.26 52.49 22.45
C LEU A 160 0.01 52.08 23.25
N ASP A 161 -0.07 52.50 24.53
CA ASP A 161 -1.25 52.25 25.37
C ASP A 161 -2.49 52.98 24.82
N GLY A 162 -2.25 54.14 24.20
CA GLY A 162 -3.25 54.93 23.48
C GLY A 162 -3.86 54.19 22.29
N ILE A 163 -3.12 53.35 21.56
CA ILE A 163 -3.62 52.66 20.36
C ILE A 163 -4.62 51.57 20.69
N ILE A 164 -4.35 50.76 21.71
CA ILE A 164 -5.27 49.69 22.11
C ILE A 164 -6.53 50.27 22.78
N THR A 165 -6.40 51.41 23.47
CA THR A 165 -7.50 52.11 24.14
C THR A 165 -8.35 52.99 23.22
N THR A 166 -7.78 53.64 22.20
CA THR A 166 -8.54 54.42 21.17
C THR A 166 -9.02 53.57 19.98
N GLY A 167 -8.45 52.39 19.79
CA GLY A 167 -8.90 51.40 18.81
C GLY A 167 -10.02 50.48 19.34
N PRO A 168 -10.08 49.20 18.90
CA PRO A 168 -11.17 48.27 19.25
C PRO A 168 -11.27 47.88 20.74
N GLY A 169 -10.34 48.32 21.60
CA GLY A 169 -10.33 48.06 23.04
C GLY A 169 -9.67 46.74 23.44
N TRP A 170 -9.17 46.68 24.68
CA TRP A 170 -8.55 45.50 25.28
C TRP A 170 -9.45 44.24 25.25
N GLU A 171 -10.77 44.40 25.36
CA GLU A 171 -11.72 43.28 25.31
C GLU A 171 -11.79 42.61 23.94
N ARG A 172 -11.80 43.40 22.86
CA ARG A 172 -11.79 42.86 21.50
C ARG A 172 -10.46 42.19 21.17
N PHE A 173 -9.34 42.72 21.68
CA PHE A 173 -8.04 42.05 21.59
C PHE A 173 -8.02 40.70 22.31
N ARG A 174 -8.54 40.61 23.55
CA ARG A 174 -8.67 39.34 24.27
C ARG A 174 -9.51 38.32 23.49
N THR A 175 -10.59 38.77 22.87
CA THR A 175 -11.44 37.92 22.01
C THR A 175 -10.64 37.39 20.82
N HIS A 176 -9.89 38.24 20.11
CA HIS A 176 -9.05 37.81 18.99
C HIS A 176 -7.96 36.83 19.41
N VAL A 177 -7.32 37.02 20.58
CA VAL A 177 -6.35 36.06 21.13
C VAL A 177 -7.01 34.71 21.46
N ALA A 178 -8.19 34.72 22.07
CA ALA A 178 -8.94 33.50 22.36
C ALA A 178 -9.35 32.76 21.07
N THR A 179 -9.85 33.49 20.07
CA THR A 179 -10.19 32.94 18.74
C THR A 179 -8.95 32.36 18.06
N ALA A 180 -7.81 33.06 18.08
CA ALA A 180 -6.56 32.56 17.49
C ALA A 180 -6.09 31.26 18.13
N SER A 181 -6.17 31.17 19.46
CA SER A 181 -5.83 29.95 20.20
C SER A 181 -6.75 28.79 19.82
N ALA A 182 -8.07 29.04 19.77
CA ALA A 182 -9.05 28.04 19.34
C ALA A 182 -8.80 27.56 17.90
N LEU A 183 -8.54 28.48 16.97
CA LEU A 183 -8.25 28.16 15.56
C LEU A 183 -6.93 27.40 15.40
N THR A 184 -5.89 27.77 16.16
CA THR A 184 -4.61 27.06 16.17
C THR A 184 -4.80 25.59 16.56
N ASN A 185 -5.65 25.32 17.56
CA ASN A 185 -5.99 23.95 17.95
C ASN A 185 -6.75 23.18 16.85
N VAL A 186 -7.61 23.86 16.08
CA VAL A 186 -8.31 23.24 14.93
C VAL A 186 -7.32 22.91 13.81
N LEU A 187 -6.42 23.83 13.48
CA LEU A 187 -5.41 23.64 12.42
C LEU A 187 -4.36 22.59 12.79
N ALA A 188 -4.06 22.44 14.09
CA ALA A 188 -3.17 21.40 14.60
C ALA A 188 -3.85 20.02 14.78
N ALA A 189 -5.16 19.91 14.50
CA ALA A 189 -5.93 18.69 14.73
C ALA A 189 -5.43 17.55 13.83
N ASP A 190 -4.92 16.50 14.47
CA ASP A 190 -4.42 15.30 13.80
C ASP A 190 -5.56 14.29 13.60
N PRO A 191 -5.69 13.67 12.42
CA PRO A 191 -6.62 12.57 12.19
C PRO A 191 -6.54 11.45 13.23
N LEU A 192 -5.35 11.20 13.82
CA LEU A 192 -5.19 10.22 14.90
C LEU A 192 -6.02 10.53 16.16
N SER A 193 -6.39 11.79 16.40
CA SER A 193 -7.28 12.14 17.52
C SER A 193 -8.71 11.61 17.34
N ARG A 194 -9.09 11.21 16.11
CA ARG A 194 -10.44 10.77 15.74
C ARG A 194 -10.54 9.28 15.47
N VAL A 195 -9.45 8.52 15.50
CA VAL A 195 -9.49 7.09 15.20
C VAL A 195 -10.23 6.28 16.27
N LEU A 196 -10.37 6.83 17.49
CA LEU A 196 -11.11 6.20 18.58
C LEU A 196 -12.58 5.93 18.23
N ASP A 197 -13.17 6.71 17.31
CA ASP A 197 -14.52 6.49 16.75
C ASP A 197 -14.64 5.12 16.04
N GLY A 198 -13.52 4.50 15.69
CA GLY A 198 -13.43 3.16 15.12
C GLY A 198 -13.45 2.02 16.15
N TYR A 199 -13.27 2.29 17.44
CA TYR A 199 -12.99 1.29 18.47
C TYR A 199 -13.98 0.12 18.47
N HIS A 200 -15.28 0.41 18.60
CA HIS A 200 -16.31 -0.62 18.65
C HIS A 200 -16.35 -1.47 17.38
N ARG A 201 -16.10 -0.86 16.21
CA ARG A 201 -16.08 -1.60 14.93
C ARG A 201 -14.92 -2.59 14.87
N PHE A 202 -13.75 -2.25 15.39
CA PHE A 202 -12.64 -3.19 15.49
C PHE A 202 -12.94 -4.32 16.48
N ARG A 203 -13.58 -4.01 17.62
CA ARG A 203 -13.87 -5.03 18.63
C ARG A 203 -14.78 -6.15 18.14
N LEU A 204 -15.64 -5.88 17.16
CA LEU A 204 -16.53 -6.87 16.57
C LEU A 204 -15.82 -8.00 15.78
N TYR A 205 -14.55 -7.83 15.36
CA TYR A 205 -13.87 -8.84 14.53
C TYR A 205 -12.41 -9.08 14.91
N ALA A 206 -11.71 -8.07 15.43
CA ALA A 206 -10.27 -8.14 15.69
C ALA A 206 -9.88 -9.29 16.64
N PRO A 207 -10.55 -9.54 17.80
CA PRO A 207 -10.16 -10.65 18.68
C PRO A 207 -10.19 -12.00 17.96
N ARG A 208 -11.19 -12.22 17.12
CA ARG A 208 -11.36 -13.45 16.34
C ARG A 208 -10.29 -13.56 15.26
N MET A 209 -10.03 -12.47 14.54
CA MET A 209 -8.99 -12.41 13.52
C MET A 209 -7.61 -12.75 14.10
N LEU A 210 -7.24 -12.13 15.22
CA LEU A 210 -5.95 -12.37 15.87
C LEU A 210 -5.79 -13.83 16.31
N ARG A 211 -6.86 -14.51 16.74
CA ARG A 211 -6.79 -15.93 17.13
C ARG A 211 -6.69 -16.89 15.94
N LEU A 212 -7.29 -16.53 14.80
CA LEU A 212 -7.36 -17.40 13.63
C LEU A 212 -6.14 -17.30 12.71
N LEU A 213 -5.50 -16.13 12.67
CA LEU A 213 -4.34 -15.89 11.84
C LEU A 213 -3.06 -16.27 12.59
N ASP A 214 -2.35 -17.26 12.06
CA ASP A 214 -1.02 -17.66 12.53
C ASP A 214 0.03 -16.67 12.02
N MET A 215 0.28 -15.62 12.81
CA MET A 215 1.18 -14.52 12.48
C MET A 215 2.60 -14.81 12.98
N GLN A 216 3.56 -14.67 12.06
CA GLN A 216 4.99 -14.71 12.34
C GLN A 216 5.61 -13.34 12.02
N ALA A 217 6.75 -13.03 12.62
CA ALA A 217 7.35 -11.70 12.50
C ALA A 217 8.87 -11.73 12.35
N ALA A 218 9.38 -10.75 11.62
CA ALA A 218 10.78 -10.43 11.57
C ALA A 218 11.26 -9.97 12.97
N PRO A 219 12.57 -10.05 13.27
CA PRO A 219 13.11 -9.60 14.55
C PRO A 219 12.67 -8.19 14.96
N ILE A 220 12.54 -7.26 13.99
CA ILE A 220 12.12 -5.88 14.24
C ILE A 220 10.65 -5.73 14.63
N ALA A 221 9.78 -6.68 14.27
CA ALA A 221 8.36 -6.67 14.59
C ALA A 221 7.99 -7.61 15.75
N LYS A 222 8.96 -8.24 16.42
CA LYS A 222 8.72 -9.02 17.64
C LYS A 222 7.97 -8.23 18.73
N PRO A 223 8.29 -6.95 19.01
CA PRO A 223 7.50 -6.15 19.95
C PRO A 223 6.01 -6.06 19.58
N LEU A 224 5.70 -6.01 18.29
CA LEU A 224 4.32 -5.98 17.81
C LEU A 224 3.61 -7.32 18.06
N LEU A 225 4.28 -8.47 17.88
CA LEU A 225 3.71 -9.76 18.26
C LEU A 225 3.43 -9.85 19.76
N THR A 226 4.31 -9.29 20.61
CA THR A 226 4.06 -9.21 22.05
C THR A 226 2.82 -8.38 22.36
N ALA A 227 2.63 -7.25 21.67
CA ALA A 227 1.43 -6.44 21.80
C ALA A 227 0.16 -7.18 21.32
N ILE A 228 0.25 -7.94 20.22
CA ILE A 228 -0.85 -8.79 19.73
C ILE A 228 -1.23 -9.87 20.75
N ALA A 229 -0.24 -10.53 21.34
CA ALA A 229 -0.47 -11.54 22.38
C ALA A 229 -1.20 -10.93 23.60
N LEU A 230 -0.80 -9.70 24.00
CA LEU A 230 -1.48 -8.98 25.07
C LEU A 230 -2.94 -8.65 24.71
N LEU A 231 -3.23 -8.25 23.46
CA LEU A 231 -4.60 -8.05 22.99
C LEU A 231 -5.44 -9.32 23.04
N GLN A 232 -4.84 -10.49 22.77
CA GLN A 232 -5.54 -11.77 22.83
C GLN A 232 -5.81 -12.22 24.28
N SER A 233 -4.86 -12.00 25.19
CA SER A 233 -4.98 -12.40 26.61
C SER A 233 -5.73 -11.40 27.50
N GLY A 234 -5.93 -10.18 27.00
CA GLY A 234 -6.41 -9.03 27.77
C GLY A 234 -5.28 -8.24 28.43
N ILE A 235 -5.52 -6.93 28.59
CA ILE A 235 -4.55 -5.97 29.15
C ILE A 235 -4.74 -5.93 30.67
N LYS A 236 -3.70 -6.32 31.42
CA LYS A 236 -3.71 -6.39 32.90
C LYS A 236 -2.89 -5.30 33.58
N SER A 237 -1.95 -4.71 32.85
CA SER A 237 -1.03 -3.66 33.29
C SER A 237 -0.81 -2.68 32.13
N ASP A 238 -0.07 -1.61 32.38
CA ASP A 238 0.29 -0.66 31.33
C ASP A 238 0.94 -1.38 30.14
N PRO A 239 0.37 -1.23 28.93
CA PRO A 239 0.83 -1.98 27.78
C PRO A 239 2.08 -1.33 27.17
N PRO A 240 2.98 -2.12 26.56
CA PRO A 240 4.23 -1.61 26.02
C PRO A 240 4.00 -0.76 24.77
N MET A 241 4.92 0.17 24.50
CA MET A 241 4.90 1.05 23.32
C MET A 241 6.13 0.87 22.42
N ASP A 242 6.94 -0.15 22.67
CA ASP A 242 8.18 -0.47 21.95
C ASP A 242 7.96 -0.93 20.51
N PHE A 243 6.76 -1.38 20.15
CA PHE A 243 6.37 -1.64 18.76
C PHE A 243 6.22 -0.36 17.92
N LEU A 244 6.18 0.82 18.55
CA LEU A 244 6.15 2.10 17.85
C LEU A 244 7.58 2.53 17.49
N ARG A 245 7.75 3.06 16.27
CA ARG A 245 9.00 3.73 15.89
C ARG A 245 9.22 4.96 16.79
N PRO A 246 10.47 5.33 17.14
CA PRO A 246 10.74 6.46 18.04
C PRO A 246 10.08 7.79 17.62
N ASN A 247 9.99 8.06 16.32
CA ASN A 247 9.40 9.28 15.76
C ASN A 247 7.90 9.16 15.45
N SER A 248 7.23 8.13 15.98
CA SER A 248 5.82 7.87 15.71
C SER A 248 4.92 8.94 16.32
N LYS A 249 4.00 9.49 15.51
CA LYS A 249 2.97 10.43 15.97
C LYS A 249 2.03 9.81 17.02
N TRP A 250 1.99 8.48 17.14
CA TRP A 250 1.16 7.79 18.14
C TRP A 250 1.63 8.06 19.58
N HIS A 251 2.93 8.29 19.81
CA HIS A 251 3.46 8.50 21.17
C HIS A 251 2.77 9.66 21.90
N ARG A 252 2.58 10.80 21.24
CA ARG A 252 1.92 11.96 21.88
C ARG A 252 0.47 11.66 22.27
N HIS A 253 -0.25 10.92 21.43
CA HIS A 253 -1.67 10.62 21.66
C HIS A 253 -1.86 9.55 22.73
N LEU A 254 -0.99 8.53 22.75
CA LEU A 254 -1.03 7.49 23.76
C LEU A 254 -0.62 8.00 25.15
N ARG A 255 0.36 8.91 25.23
CA ARG A 255 0.75 9.55 26.50
C ARG A 255 -0.31 10.51 27.04
N ALA A 256 -1.13 11.08 26.17
CA ALA A 256 -2.22 11.98 26.55
C ALA A 256 -3.52 11.23 26.91
N ALA A 257 -3.58 9.91 26.68
CA ALA A 257 -4.75 9.11 27.01
C ALA A 257 -4.91 8.98 28.54
N PRO A 258 -6.15 8.97 29.08
CA PRO A 258 -6.38 8.75 30.50
C PRO A 258 -5.80 7.41 30.98
N ALA A 259 -5.22 7.41 32.19
CA ALA A 259 -4.72 6.18 32.81
C ALA A 259 -5.83 5.12 32.91
N GLY A 260 -5.51 3.88 32.54
CA GLY A 260 -6.46 2.77 32.48
C GLY A 260 -7.34 2.71 31.23
N ASP A 261 -7.32 3.73 30.35
CA ASP A 261 -8.01 3.69 29.06
C ASP A 261 -7.08 3.26 27.92
N TYR A 262 -7.05 1.96 27.63
CA TYR A 262 -6.18 1.39 26.61
C TYR A 262 -6.82 1.32 25.22
N ARG A 263 -8.02 1.86 25.01
CA ARG A 263 -8.75 1.74 23.73
C ARG A 263 -7.94 2.29 22.54
N LEU A 264 -7.26 3.42 22.74
CA LEU A 264 -6.40 4.01 21.72
C LEU A 264 -5.17 3.15 21.44
N TRP A 265 -4.60 2.52 22.48
CA TRP A 265 -3.49 1.59 22.34
C TRP A 265 -3.89 0.37 21.50
N GLU A 266 -5.08 -0.19 21.74
CA GLU A 266 -5.56 -1.32 20.93
C GLU A 266 -5.71 -0.95 19.46
N ILE A 267 -6.24 0.23 19.17
CA ILE A 267 -6.34 0.74 17.80
C ILE A 267 -4.95 0.95 17.20
N ALA A 268 -4.01 1.49 17.98
CA ALA A 268 -2.64 1.67 17.53
C ALA A 268 -2.02 0.33 17.11
N VAL A 269 -2.17 -0.73 17.90
CA VAL A 269 -1.70 -2.08 17.54
C VAL A 269 -2.32 -2.55 16.23
N LEU A 270 -3.64 -2.41 16.07
CA LEU A 270 -4.34 -2.79 14.83
C LEU A 270 -3.85 -2.01 13.59
N PHE A 271 -3.55 -0.72 13.73
CA PHE A 271 -2.91 0.05 12.66
C PHE A 271 -1.52 -0.47 12.33
N HIS A 272 -0.73 -0.83 13.34
CA HIS A 272 0.63 -1.35 13.13
C HIS A 272 0.63 -2.77 12.57
N ILE A 273 -0.38 -3.60 12.85
CA ILE A 273 -0.56 -4.91 12.19
C ILE A 273 -0.71 -4.73 10.69
N ARG A 274 -1.60 -3.83 10.26
CA ARG A 274 -1.76 -3.47 8.84
C ARG A 274 -0.42 -3.04 8.23
N ASP A 275 0.27 -2.10 8.87
CA ASP A 275 1.51 -1.54 8.32
C ASP A 275 2.62 -2.59 8.27
N ALA A 276 2.69 -3.49 9.26
CA ALA A 276 3.64 -4.60 9.29
C ALA A 276 3.38 -5.65 8.20
N PHE A 277 2.11 -6.01 7.94
CA PHE A 277 1.77 -6.88 6.80
C PHE A 277 2.12 -6.23 5.45
N ARG A 278 1.89 -4.92 5.31
CA ARG A 278 2.26 -4.18 4.08
C ARG A 278 3.77 -4.12 3.87
N ALA A 279 4.54 -4.00 4.94
CA ALA A 279 6.00 -3.98 4.90
C ALA A 279 6.63 -5.37 4.76
N GLY A 280 5.87 -6.45 5.01
CA GLY A 280 6.41 -7.81 5.11
C GLY A 280 7.16 -8.07 6.42
N ASP A 281 7.03 -7.18 7.41
CA ASP A 281 7.62 -7.35 8.74
C ASP A 281 6.86 -8.41 9.56
N ILE A 282 5.58 -8.61 9.25
CA ILE A 282 4.75 -9.74 9.72
C ILE A 282 4.22 -10.49 8.49
N TRP A 283 4.17 -11.82 8.58
CA TRP A 283 3.62 -12.71 7.57
C TRP A 283 2.78 -13.81 8.20
N LEU A 284 2.03 -14.52 7.38
CA LEU A 284 1.27 -15.70 7.74
C LEU A 284 2.04 -16.96 7.33
N ALA A 285 2.11 -17.96 8.21
CA ALA A 285 2.89 -19.17 7.97
C ALA A 285 2.49 -19.95 6.70
N LYS A 286 1.19 -19.91 6.35
CA LYS A 286 0.60 -20.67 5.23
C LYS A 286 -0.18 -19.74 4.31
N SER A 287 0.50 -18.76 3.73
CA SER A 287 -0.07 -17.74 2.84
C SER A 287 0.77 -17.59 1.57
N ARG A 288 0.14 -17.11 0.49
CA ARG A 288 0.85 -16.75 -0.74
C ARG A 288 1.15 -15.26 -0.80
N ARG A 289 0.16 -14.40 -0.55
CA ARG A 289 0.31 -12.94 -0.71
C ARG A 289 0.99 -12.28 0.49
N TYR A 290 0.67 -12.77 1.68
CA TYR A 290 1.23 -12.31 2.95
C TYR A 290 2.05 -13.42 3.60
N GLY A 291 2.67 -14.31 2.80
CA GLY A 291 3.57 -15.36 3.27
C GLY A 291 4.99 -14.85 3.52
N ASP A 292 5.87 -15.71 4.05
CA ASP A 292 7.29 -15.36 4.18
C ASP A 292 7.91 -15.20 2.78
N LEU A 293 8.29 -13.97 2.44
CA LEU A 293 8.89 -13.64 1.15
C LEU A 293 10.13 -14.52 0.86
N LYS A 294 10.87 -14.94 1.90
CA LYS A 294 12.05 -15.79 1.75
C LYS A 294 11.74 -17.13 1.10
N GLN A 295 10.52 -17.64 1.23
CA GLN A 295 10.11 -18.91 0.61
C GLN A 295 9.97 -18.82 -0.91
N ILE A 296 9.85 -17.60 -1.45
CA ILE A 296 9.74 -17.34 -2.90
C ILE A 296 11.12 -17.01 -3.50
N LEU A 297 12.06 -16.57 -2.67
CA LEU A 297 13.42 -16.27 -3.10
C LEU A 297 14.22 -17.55 -3.37
N VAL A 298 15.23 -17.44 -4.22
CA VAL A 298 16.20 -18.52 -4.44
C VAL A 298 16.94 -18.78 -3.11
N PRO A 299 16.96 -20.03 -2.60
CA PRO A 299 17.67 -20.36 -1.38
C PRO A 299 19.15 -19.99 -1.50
N PRO A 300 19.80 -19.45 -0.45
CA PRO A 300 21.21 -19.08 -0.49
C PRO A 300 22.13 -20.21 -1.00
N GLN A 301 21.80 -21.46 -0.66
CA GLN A 301 22.56 -22.64 -1.09
C GLN A 301 22.51 -22.88 -2.60
N ALA A 302 21.42 -22.47 -3.26
CA ALA A 302 21.28 -22.58 -4.71
C ALA A 302 22.04 -21.46 -5.46
N ILE A 303 22.37 -20.36 -4.79
CA ILE A 303 23.10 -19.22 -5.38
C ILE A 303 24.51 -19.67 -5.80
N GLU A 304 25.22 -20.43 -4.95
CA GLU A 304 26.58 -20.92 -5.26
C GLU A 304 26.62 -21.84 -6.49
N GLN A 305 25.52 -22.54 -6.77
CA GLN A 305 25.41 -23.47 -7.89
C GLN A 305 24.95 -22.79 -9.19
N THR A 306 24.38 -21.58 -9.10
CA THR A 306 23.85 -20.83 -10.24
C THR A 306 24.92 -19.87 -10.74
N ALA A 307 25.95 -20.42 -11.39
CA ALA A 307 27.25 -19.80 -11.71
C ALA A 307 27.27 -18.56 -12.65
N ARG A 308 26.25 -17.71 -12.68
CA ARG A 308 26.17 -16.56 -13.61
C ARG A 308 25.65 -15.27 -12.97
N PHE A 309 26.26 -14.84 -11.86
CA PHE A 309 26.01 -13.50 -11.36
C PHE A 309 26.97 -12.49 -11.97
N ALA A 310 26.46 -11.32 -12.35
CA ALA A 310 27.26 -10.19 -12.84
C ALA A 310 28.09 -9.50 -11.72
N VAL A 311 27.88 -9.91 -10.47
CA VAL A 311 28.57 -9.40 -9.28
C VAL A 311 29.09 -10.56 -8.42
N PRO A 312 30.21 -10.39 -7.70
CA PRO A 312 30.75 -11.41 -6.81
C PRO A 312 29.81 -11.74 -5.65
N LEU A 313 29.92 -12.97 -5.13
CA LEU A 313 29.14 -13.46 -3.98
C LEU A 313 29.58 -12.86 -2.63
N GLN A 314 30.67 -12.10 -2.60
CA GLN A 314 31.17 -11.40 -1.42
C GLN A 314 30.89 -9.89 -1.55
N PRO A 315 29.72 -9.39 -1.07
CA PRO A 315 29.33 -8.00 -1.26
C PRO A 315 30.31 -7.02 -0.63
N GLY A 316 30.90 -7.38 0.51
CA GLY A 316 31.86 -6.53 1.21
C GLY A 316 33.11 -6.25 0.38
N GLU A 317 33.70 -7.30 -0.21
CA GLU A 317 34.89 -7.18 -1.07
C GLU A 317 34.58 -6.40 -2.34
N TRP A 318 33.43 -6.69 -2.98
CA TRP A 318 33.00 -5.95 -4.16
C TRP A 318 32.73 -4.47 -3.85
N LEU A 319 32.05 -4.15 -2.75
CA LEU A 319 31.83 -2.77 -2.34
C LEU A 319 33.14 -2.03 -2.02
N ALA A 320 34.10 -2.72 -1.38
CA ALA A 320 35.42 -2.16 -1.12
C ALA A 320 36.18 -1.88 -2.43
N GLU A 321 36.17 -2.82 -3.38
CA GLU A 321 36.75 -2.68 -4.72
C GLU A 321 36.12 -1.49 -5.47
N ARG A 322 34.78 -1.40 -5.49
CA ARG A 322 34.06 -0.29 -6.14
C ARG A 322 34.37 1.05 -5.49
N ARG A 323 34.46 1.10 -4.16
CA ARG A 323 34.82 2.32 -3.42
C ARG A 323 36.25 2.76 -3.71
N ALA A 324 37.21 1.83 -3.73
CA ALA A 324 38.59 2.11 -4.06
C ALA A 324 38.75 2.60 -5.51
N ARG A 325 38.02 1.97 -6.44
CA ARG A 325 37.98 2.38 -7.85
C ARG A 325 37.39 3.78 -7.99
N LEU A 326 36.27 4.07 -7.33
CA LEU A 326 35.65 5.40 -7.33
C LEU A 326 36.61 6.48 -6.78
N ASP A 327 37.24 6.23 -5.64
CA ASP A 327 38.21 7.16 -5.04
C ASP A 327 39.40 7.43 -5.99
N THR A 328 39.94 6.37 -6.61
CA THR A 328 41.03 6.49 -7.60
C THR A 328 40.61 7.33 -8.80
N GLN A 329 39.41 7.08 -9.35
CA GLN A 329 38.90 7.80 -10.51
C GLN A 329 38.55 9.25 -10.18
N LEU A 330 38.00 9.54 -9.00
CA LEU A 330 37.75 10.92 -8.54
C LEU A 330 39.06 11.69 -8.36
N LYS A 331 40.10 11.06 -7.80
CA LYS A 331 41.45 11.67 -7.71
C LYS A 331 42.05 11.93 -9.10
N ALA A 332 41.87 11.01 -10.04
CA ALA A 332 42.31 11.19 -11.42
C ALA A 332 41.56 12.34 -12.11
N LEU A 333 40.23 12.39 -11.98
CA LEU A 333 39.40 13.48 -12.49
C LEU A 333 39.80 14.83 -11.88
N GLY A 334 40.04 14.89 -10.57
CA GLY A 334 40.49 16.11 -9.90
C GLY A 334 41.88 16.58 -10.33
N ARG A 335 42.76 15.68 -10.79
CA ARG A 335 44.03 16.07 -11.45
C ARG A 335 43.76 16.62 -12.85
N ALA A 336 42.99 15.90 -13.67
CA ALA A 336 42.64 16.31 -15.03
C ALA A 336 41.88 17.65 -15.07
N ALA A 337 41.00 17.91 -14.11
CA ALA A 337 40.29 19.17 -13.96
C ALA A 337 41.23 20.35 -13.71
N ARG A 338 42.28 20.16 -12.88
CA ARG A 338 43.28 21.20 -12.59
C ARG A 338 44.17 21.52 -13.78
N THR A 339 44.43 20.53 -14.65
CA THR A 339 45.26 20.70 -15.85
C THR A 339 44.44 21.02 -17.10
N GLY A 340 43.12 21.07 -17.01
CA GLY A 340 42.23 21.29 -18.17
C GLY A 340 42.24 20.12 -19.17
N THR A 341 42.58 18.90 -18.72
CA THR A 341 42.77 17.72 -19.58
C THR A 341 41.72 16.64 -19.31
N ILE A 342 40.49 17.01 -18.95
CA ILE A 342 39.40 16.04 -18.73
C ILE A 342 39.06 15.42 -20.10
N PRO A 343 39.13 14.09 -20.27
CA PRO A 343 38.76 13.46 -21.53
C PRO A 343 37.28 13.64 -21.82
N GLY A 344 36.94 14.27 -22.95
CA GLY A 344 35.57 14.48 -23.38
C GLY A 344 34.73 15.35 -22.44
N GLY A 345 35.35 16.33 -21.77
CA GLY A 345 34.62 17.26 -20.91
C GLY A 345 35.47 18.41 -20.38
N ILE A 346 34.82 19.37 -19.73
CA ILE A 346 35.44 20.53 -19.07
C ILE A 346 34.63 20.93 -17.83
N ILE A 347 35.28 21.56 -16.84
CA ILE A 347 34.59 22.16 -15.70
C ILE A 347 34.66 23.68 -15.85
N GLU A 348 33.51 24.32 -16.07
CA GLU A 348 33.38 25.76 -16.20
C GLU A 348 32.39 26.28 -15.15
N ASN A 349 32.77 27.32 -14.39
CA ASN A 349 31.92 27.93 -13.35
C ASN A 349 31.30 26.92 -12.35
N GLY A 350 32.06 25.88 -11.99
CA GLY A 350 31.60 24.82 -11.08
C GLY A 350 30.62 23.82 -11.71
N LYS A 351 30.38 23.89 -13.03
CA LYS A 351 29.55 22.93 -13.77
C LYS A 351 30.42 22.03 -14.65
N LEU A 352 30.19 20.73 -14.54
CA LEU A 352 30.83 19.74 -15.40
C LEU A 352 30.05 19.63 -16.71
N HIS A 353 30.70 20.02 -17.80
CA HIS A 353 30.24 19.79 -19.16
C HIS A 353 30.93 18.54 -19.68
N ILE A 354 30.14 17.54 -20.10
CA ILE A 354 30.66 16.29 -20.68
C ILE A 354 30.14 16.23 -22.11
N ASP A 355 31.02 15.90 -23.04
CA ASP A 355 30.66 15.63 -24.42
C ASP A 355 29.67 14.47 -24.48
N LYS A 356 28.76 14.53 -25.44
CA LYS A 356 27.83 13.43 -25.68
C LYS A 356 28.62 12.17 -26.03
N LEU A 357 28.46 11.13 -25.22
CA LEU A 357 28.99 9.80 -25.54
C LEU A 357 28.47 9.39 -26.92
N LYS A 358 29.40 9.11 -27.84
CA LYS A 358 29.05 8.44 -29.10
C LYS A 358 28.60 7.03 -28.76
N ALA A 359 27.52 6.58 -29.40
CA ALA A 359 27.06 5.22 -29.24
C ALA A 359 28.17 4.25 -29.65
N ASP A 360 28.51 3.33 -28.77
CA ASP A 360 29.40 2.21 -29.07
C ASP A 360 28.56 1.10 -29.70
N THR A 361 28.10 1.36 -30.94
CA THR A 361 27.23 0.46 -31.68
C THR A 361 28.10 -0.56 -32.42
N PRO A 362 27.94 -1.87 -32.18
CA PRO A 362 28.64 -2.89 -32.94
C PRO A 362 28.42 -2.73 -34.45
N GLU A 363 29.45 -3.01 -35.24
CA GLU A 363 29.37 -3.01 -36.70
C GLU A 363 28.25 -3.97 -37.17
N GLY A 364 27.37 -3.50 -38.06
CA GLY A 364 26.20 -4.24 -38.54
C GLY A 364 24.91 -4.09 -37.70
N THR A 365 24.92 -3.32 -36.61
CA THR A 365 23.70 -3.08 -35.80
C THR A 365 22.62 -2.32 -36.58
N GLU A 366 23.00 -1.36 -37.43
CA GLU A 366 22.05 -0.63 -38.29
C GLU A 366 21.41 -1.56 -39.32
N ASP A 367 22.18 -2.47 -39.91
CA ASP A 367 21.68 -3.46 -40.86
C ASP A 367 20.69 -4.42 -40.19
N LEU A 368 21.01 -4.90 -38.97
CA LEU A 368 20.09 -5.74 -38.20
C LEU A 368 18.79 -5.02 -37.84
N VAL A 369 18.86 -3.73 -37.49
CA VAL A 369 17.67 -2.91 -37.22
C VAL A 369 16.80 -2.84 -38.48
N LEU A 370 17.39 -2.59 -39.65
CA LEU A 370 16.67 -2.57 -40.93
C LEU A 370 16.04 -3.92 -41.25
N ASP A 371 16.75 -5.02 -41.06
CA ASP A 371 16.22 -6.38 -41.26
C ASP A 371 15.04 -6.69 -40.33
N LEU A 372 15.14 -6.30 -39.05
CA LEU A 372 14.05 -6.47 -38.08
C LEU A 372 12.83 -5.63 -38.45
N TYR A 373 13.03 -4.39 -38.93
CA TYR A 373 11.94 -3.55 -39.42
C TYR A 373 11.25 -4.16 -40.64
N GLN A 374 12.00 -4.81 -41.54
CA GLN A 374 11.42 -5.50 -42.70
C GLN A 374 10.62 -6.77 -42.33
N GLN A 375 10.94 -7.40 -41.21
CA GLN A 375 10.21 -8.58 -40.70
C GLN A 375 8.91 -8.21 -39.98
N LEU A 376 8.73 -6.95 -39.60
CA LEU A 376 7.48 -6.50 -39.00
C LEU A 376 6.38 -6.45 -40.09
N PRO A 377 5.19 -7.00 -39.82
CA PRO A 377 4.08 -6.90 -40.74
C PRO A 377 3.74 -5.43 -40.98
N SER A 378 3.57 -5.05 -42.24
CA SER A 378 3.17 -3.69 -42.61
C SER A 378 1.73 -3.45 -42.17
N THR A 379 1.54 -2.75 -41.05
CA THR A 379 0.22 -2.29 -40.60
C THR A 379 -0.06 -0.90 -41.17
N ARG A 380 -1.28 -0.64 -41.65
CA ARG A 380 -1.65 0.71 -42.06
C ARG A 380 -1.67 1.58 -40.82
N ILE A 381 -1.04 2.75 -40.90
CA ILE A 381 -0.95 3.66 -39.75
C ILE A 381 -2.34 4.07 -39.21
N THR A 382 -3.37 4.07 -40.07
CA THR A 382 -4.78 4.25 -39.69
C THR A 382 -5.29 3.17 -38.76
N ASP A 383 -4.90 1.90 -38.98
CA ASP A 383 -5.34 0.77 -38.17
C ASP A 383 -4.72 0.83 -36.77
N LEU A 384 -3.45 1.26 -36.71
CA LEU A 384 -2.76 1.52 -35.44
C LEU A 384 -3.41 2.69 -34.68
N LEU A 385 -3.78 3.76 -35.38
CA LEU A 385 -4.49 4.88 -34.76
C LEU A 385 -5.88 4.48 -34.25
N LEU A 386 -6.61 3.61 -34.97
CA LEU A 386 -7.88 3.06 -34.50
C LEU A 386 -7.70 2.21 -33.23
N GLU A 387 -6.65 1.39 -33.15
CA GLU A 387 -6.34 0.62 -31.93
C GLU A 387 -6.02 1.55 -30.74
N VAL A 388 -5.27 2.62 -30.98
CA VAL A 388 -4.98 3.63 -29.95
C VAL A 388 -6.26 4.36 -29.53
N ASP A 389 -7.13 4.68 -30.48
CA ASP A 389 -8.43 5.30 -30.22
C ASP A 389 -9.33 4.41 -29.36
N GLU A 390 -9.41 3.10 -29.63
CA GLU A 390 -10.17 2.16 -28.81
C GLU A 390 -9.71 2.14 -27.34
N ARG A 391 -8.41 2.36 -27.11
CA ARG A 391 -7.81 2.34 -25.78
C ARG A 391 -7.88 3.68 -25.05
N THR A 392 -7.94 4.79 -25.79
CA THR A 392 -7.78 6.14 -25.22
C THR A 392 -9.00 7.04 -25.42
N GLY A 393 -9.88 6.72 -26.37
CA GLY A 393 -11.06 7.49 -26.75
C GLY A 393 -10.72 8.87 -27.35
N PHE A 394 -9.53 9.05 -27.93
CA PHE A 394 -9.07 10.38 -28.31
C PHE A 394 -9.92 11.01 -29.43
N SER A 395 -10.57 10.22 -30.28
CA SER A 395 -11.44 10.70 -31.34
C SER A 395 -12.67 11.46 -30.81
N GLU A 396 -13.06 11.23 -29.55
CA GLU A 396 -14.14 11.96 -28.89
C GLU A 396 -13.83 13.46 -28.70
N ALA A 397 -12.55 13.85 -28.76
CA ALA A 397 -12.14 15.25 -28.73
C ALA A 397 -12.45 15.97 -30.07
N PHE A 398 -12.66 15.24 -31.16
CA PHE A 398 -12.89 15.77 -32.51
C PHE A 398 -14.40 15.77 -32.83
N THR A 399 -15.12 16.70 -32.22
CA THR A 399 -16.57 16.86 -32.41
C THR A 399 -16.91 17.92 -33.47
N HIS A 400 -18.10 17.80 -34.04
CA HIS A 400 -18.62 18.76 -34.99
C HIS A 400 -18.82 20.14 -34.31
N LEU A 401 -18.13 21.18 -34.83
CA LEU A 401 -18.02 22.51 -34.21
C LEU A 401 -19.34 23.15 -33.74
N ARG A 402 -20.45 22.90 -34.46
CA ARG A 402 -21.76 23.52 -34.17
C ARG A 402 -22.71 22.65 -33.35
N THR A 403 -22.52 21.33 -33.35
CA THR A 403 -23.50 20.38 -32.78
C THR A 403 -22.91 19.53 -31.66
N GLY A 404 -21.58 19.51 -31.50
CA GLY A 404 -20.88 18.69 -30.50
C GLY A 404 -20.96 17.19 -30.78
N VAL A 405 -21.52 16.77 -31.92
CA VAL A 405 -21.68 15.35 -32.26
C VAL A 405 -20.32 14.79 -32.69
N PRO A 406 -19.90 13.62 -32.18
CA PRO A 406 -18.64 12.98 -32.56
C PRO A 406 -18.64 12.58 -34.05
N CYS A 407 -17.44 12.52 -34.64
CA CYS A 407 -17.28 12.09 -36.02
C CYS A 407 -17.70 10.62 -36.16
N ARG A 408 -18.60 10.32 -37.11
CA ARG A 408 -19.07 8.94 -37.37
C ARG A 408 -18.13 8.14 -38.28
N ASP A 409 -17.35 8.84 -39.10
CA ASP A 409 -16.34 8.22 -39.97
C ASP A 409 -14.98 8.27 -39.30
N HIS A 410 -14.72 7.27 -38.45
CA HIS A 410 -13.47 7.17 -37.71
C HIS A 410 -12.26 6.97 -38.64
N ILE A 411 -12.43 6.25 -39.75
CA ILE A 411 -11.34 6.00 -40.72
C ILE A 411 -11.00 7.30 -41.46
N GLY A 412 -12.01 8.04 -41.90
CA GLY A 412 -11.84 9.37 -42.50
C GLY A 412 -11.14 10.34 -41.54
N LEU A 413 -11.52 10.32 -40.26
CA LEU A 413 -10.87 11.12 -39.22
C LEU A 413 -9.38 10.77 -39.06
N MET A 414 -9.01 9.48 -39.03
CA MET A 414 -7.61 9.07 -38.93
C MET A 414 -6.78 9.53 -40.14
N ASN A 415 -7.34 9.48 -41.35
CA ASN A 415 -6.68 10.00 -42.54
C ASN A 415 -6.43 11.52 -42.47
N VAL A 416 -7.39 12.28 -41.93
CA VAL A 416 -7.25 13.73 -41.76
C VAL A 416 -6.21 14.09 -40.70
N LEU A 417 -6.09 13.30 -39.64
CA LEU A 417 -5.08 13.52 -38.59
C LEU A 417 -3.64 13.22 -39.04
N LEU A 418 -3.50 12.39 -40.07
CA LEU A 418 -2.21 12.01 -40.65
C LEU A 418 -1.76 12.92 -41.79
N ALA A 419 -2.67 13.69 -42.38
CA ALA A 419 -2.41 14.68 -43.43
C ALA A 419 -1.95 16.01 -42.83
#